data_AF-A0A7Y9SZE1-F1
#
_entry.id   AF-A0A7Y9SZE1-F1
#
_cell.length_a   1.000
_cell.length_b   1.000
_cell.length_c   1.000
_cell.angle_alpha   90.00
_cell.angle_beta   90.00
_cell.angle_gamma   90.00
#
_symmetry.space_group_name_H-M   'P 1'
#
loop_
_entity.id
_entity.type
_entity.pdbx_description
1 polymer ?
#
loop_
_entity_poly.entity_id
_entity_poly.type
_entity_poly.pdbx_seq_one_letter_code
_entity_poly.pdbx_strand_id
1 'polypeptide(L)'
;MSTADEPRIDPEEWQAQERGLRAALSGQRAGPDDVDYLRIAEAIASAPQRGPPMRFAREVALRIACHDAGIERWVSRVLLAVLAIAVLAVGTLFGPEWGRAIEQAAGTAAVGWMMAGVGCVSLSWIAGYWRRKQR
;
A
#
# COMPACT_ATOMS: atom_id res chain seq x y z
N MET A 1 33.97 -25.55 -17.82
CA MET A 1 32.83 -24.68 -17.45
C MET A 1 32.46 -25.00 -16.02
N SER A 2 32.85 -24.15 -15.07
CA SER A 2 32.55 -24.30 -13.64
C SER A 2 31.14 -23.76 -13.40
N THR A 3 30.20 -24.62 -13.06
CA THR A 3 28.88 -24.20 -12.57
C THR A 3 29.10 -23.51 -11.23
N ALA A 4 28.88 -22.19 -11.17
CA ALA A 4 28.90 -21.45 -9.92
C ALA A 4 27.81 -22.02 -9.02
N ASP A 5 28.22 -22.62 -7.91
CA ASP A 5 27.37 -23.11 -6.85
C ASP A 5 26.65 -21.90 -6.25
N GLU A 6 25.34 -21.81 -6.45
CA GLU A 6 24.53 -20.74 -5.88
C GLU A 6 24.58 -20.93 -4.35
N PRO A 7 25.04 -19.95 -3.56
CA PRO A 7 25.21 -20.15 -2.13
C PRO A 7 23.84 -20.43 -1.50
N ARG A 8 23.58 -21.70 -1.20
CA ARG A 8 22.36 -22.15 -0.55
C ARG A 8 22.42 -21.68 0.90
N ILE A 9 21.66 -20.65 1.22
CA ILE A 9 21.57 -20.11 2.58
C ILE A 9 21.01 -21.21 3.49
N ASP A 10 21.80 -21.64 4.46
CA ASP A 10 21.35 -22.57 5.49
C ASP A 10 20.41 -21.83 6.46
N PRO A 11 19.15 -22.25 6.62
CA PRO A 11 18.20 -21.59 7.52
C PRO A 11 18.63 -21.63 8.99
N GLU A 12 19.39 -22.64 9.43
CA GLU A 12 19.87 -22.73 10.82
C GLU A 12 20.99 -21.72 11.07
N GLU A 13 21.92 -21.63 10.11
CA GLU A 13 23.01 -20.65 10.15
C GLU A 13 22.46 -19.21 10.11
N TRP A 14 21.48 -18.94 9.25
CA TRP A 14 20.80 -17.65 9.19
C TRP A 14 20.17 -17.26 10.53
N GLN A 15 19.51 -18.21 11.20
CA GLN A 15 18.90 -17.94 12.50
C GLN A 15 19.95 -17.66 13.59
N ALA A 16 21.11 -18.33 13.56
CA ALA A 16 22.19 -18.07 14.49
C ALA A 16 22.78 -16.66 14.31
N GLN A 17 22.97 -16.22 13.06
CA GLN A 17 23.37 -14.86 12.72
C GLN A 17 22.40 -13.82 13.26
N GLU A 18 21.11 -14.03 13.03
CA GLU A 18 20.03 -13.18 13.48
C GLU A 18 19.93 -13.07 15.02
N ARG A 19 20.16 -14.18 15.74
CA ARG A 19 20.21 -14.19 17.21
C ARG A 19 21.44 -13.44 17.74
N GLY A 20 22.62 -13.65 17.14
CA GLY A 20 23.83 -12.90 17.49
C GLY A 20 23.69 -11.39 17.28
N LEU A 21 23.09 -10.97 16.17
CA LEU A 21 22.79 -9.57 15.88
C LEU A 21 21.82 -8.96 16.89
N ARG A 22 20.72 -9.67 17.20
CA ARG A 22 19.75 -9.19 18.21
C ARG A 22 20.37 -9.07 19.59
N ALA A 23 21.22 -10.02 19.98
CA ALA A 23 21.95 -9.97 21.25
C ALA A 23 22.88 -8.75 21.33
N ALA A 24 23.59 -8.42 20.25
CA ALA A 24 24.44 -7.22 20.18
C ALA A 24 23.62 -5.91 20.32
N LEU A 25 22.44 -5.84 19.70
CA LEU A 25 21.58 -4.65 19.74
C LEU A 25 20.86 -4.47 21.08
N SER A 26 20.44 -5.57 21.72
CA SER A 26 19.66 -5.54 22.97
C SER A 26 20.52 -5.62 24.23
N GLY A 27 21.81 -5.96 24.10
CA GLY A 27 22.70 -6.25 25.24
C GLY A 27 22.37 -7.55 25.97
N GLN A 28 21.53 -8.42 25.39
CA GLN A 28 21.22 -9.73 25.95
C GLN A 28 22.33 -10.75 25.67
N ARG A 29 22.39 -11.79 26.51
CA ARG A 29 23.40 -12.85 26.37
C ARG A 29 23.06 -13.73 25.17
N ALA A 30 24.01 -13.88 24.24
CA ALA A 30 23.90 -14.80 23.12
C ALA A 30 23.92 -16.28 23.59
N GLY A 31 23.29 -17.16 22.82
CA GLY A 31 23.39 -18.61 23.02
C GLY A 31 24.82 -19.13 22.71
N PRO A 32 25.17 -20.36 23.14
CA PRO A 32 26.52 -20.92 22.97
C PRO A 32 27.00 -20.93 21.51
N ASP A 33 26.07 -21.20 20.58
CA ASP A 33 26.34 -21.30 19.14
C ASP A 33 26.29 -19.94 18.42
N ASP A 34 25.85 -18.88 19.11
CA ASP A 34 25.64 -17.55 18.53
C ASP A 34 26.77 -16.55 18.92
N VAL A 35 27.75 -16.97 19.75
CA VAL A 35 28.79 -16.11 20.33
C VAL A 35 29.70 -15.49 19.28
N ASP A 36 30.03 -16.24 18.23
CA ASP A 36 30.88 -15.74 17.15
C ASP A 36 30.14 -14.69 16.31
N TYR A 37 28.84 -14.90 16.05
CA TYR A 37 28.01 -13.92 15.38
C TYR A 37 27.77 -12.66 16.23
N LEU A 38 27.66 -12.80 17.55
CA LEU A 38 27.64 -11.66 18.48
C LEU A 38 28.91 -10.82 18.34
N ARG A 39 30.10 -11.43 18.38
CA ARG A 39 31.38 -10.72 18.23
C ARG A 39 31.49 -9.99 16.89
N ILE A 40 31.03 -10.62 15.81
CA ILE A 40 31.01 -10.00 14.48
C ILE A 40 30.06 -8.80 14.49
N ALA A 41 28.86 -8.92 15.06
CA ALA A 41 27.90 -7.83 15.16
C ALA A 41 28.43 -6.66 16.00
N GLU A 42 29.10 -6.94 17.12
CA GLU A 42 29.77 -5.92 17.96
C GLU A 42 30.93 -5.23 17.21
N ALA A 43 31.71 -5.98 16.43
CA ALA A 43 32.79 -5.44 15.61
C ALA A 43 32.26 -4.51 14.51
N ILE A 44 31.13 -4.86 13.88
CA ILE A 44 30.48 -4.03 12.85
C ILE A 44 29.85 -2.79 13.49
N ALA A 45 29.20 -2.95 14.66
CA ALA A 45 28.57 -1.84 15.37
C ALA A 45 29.58 -0.83 15.92
N SER A 46 30.78 -1.28 16.31
CA SER A 46 31.87 -0.41 16.77
C SER A 46 32.66 0.24 15.63
N ALA A 47 32.44 -0.17 14.37
CA ALA A 47 33.06 0.48 13.23
C ALA A 47 32.51 1.92 13.06
N PRO A 48 33.35 2.92 12.68
CA PRO A 48 32.90 4.28 12.46
C PRO A 48 31.90 4.36 11.31
N GLN A 49 30.61 4.39 11.63
CA GLN A 49 29.57 4.56 10.63
C GLN A 49 29.53 6.03 10.21
N ARG A 50 29.89 6.32 8.96
CA ARG A 50 29.57 7.62 8.36
C ARG A 50 28.06 7.66 8.18
N GLY A 51 27.40 8.62 8.83
CA GLY A 51 25.97 8.83 8.67
C GLY A 51 25.59 9.00 7.19
N PRO A 52 24.36 8.60 6.81
CA PRO A 52 23.89 8.78 5.44
C PRO A 52 23.96 10.25 5.05
N PRO A 53 24.22 10.57 3.76
CA PRO A 53 24.29 11.96 3.31
C PRO A 53 22.97 12.68 3.62
N MET A 54 23.02 13.98 3.90
CA MET A 54 21.89 14.79 4.36
C MET A 54 20.64 14.70 3.46
N ARG A 55 20.79 14.28 2.21
CA ARG A 55 19.70 14.14 1.22
C ARG A 55 19.28 12.70 0.95
N PHE A 56 19.87 11.72 1.64
CA PHE A 56 19.59 10.29 1.45
C PHE A 56 18.10 9.97 1.55
N ALA A 57 17.45 10.37 2.65
CA ALA A 57 16.03 10.12 2.84
C ALA A 57 15.17 10.74 1.73
N ARG A 58 15.54 11.94 1.25
CA ARG A 58 14.86 12.62 0.14
C ARG A 58 15.07 11.90 -1.19
N GLU A 59 16.28 11.45 -1.48
CA GLU A 59 16.62 10.74 -2.71
C GLU A 59 15.97 9.36 -2.77
N VAL A 60 15.97 8.63 -1.64
CA VAL A 60 15.25 7.36 -1.49
C VAL A 60 13.74 7.57 -1.65
N ALA A 61 13.16 8.57 -0.98
CA ALA A 61 11.74 8.86 -1.08
C ALA A 61 11.32 9.21 -2.53
N LEU A 62 12.11 10.04 -3.24
CA LEU A 62 11.86 10.37 -4.64
C LEU A 62 11.92 9.13 -5.54
N ARG A 63 12.88 8.24 -5.29
CA ARG A 63 13.08 7.03 -6.11
C ARG A 63 11.97 5.99 -5.91
N ILE A 64 11.53 5.79 -4.67
CA ILE A 64 10.40 4.90 -4.33
C ILE A 64 9.09 5.47 -4.86
N ALA A 65 8.82 6.77 -4.63
CA ALA A 65 7.59 7.41 -5.08
C ALA A 65 7.42 7.37 -6.62
N CYS A 66 8.52 7.46 -7.38
CA CYS A 66 8.47 7.33 -8.83
C CYS A 66 8.19 5.90 -9.33
N HIS A 67 8.55 4.87 -8.58
CA HIS A 67 8.41 3.48 -9.02
C HIS A 67 6.99 2.94 -8.81
N ASP A 68 6.34 3.29 -7.70
CA ASP A 68 4.98 2.82 -7.36
C ASP A 68 3.87 3.59 -8.11
N ALA A 69 4.06 4.89 -8.32
CA ALA A 69 2.97 5.75 -8.75
C ALA A 69 2.48 5.53 -10.19
N GLY A 70 3.23 4.83 -11.05
CA GLY A 70 2.86 4.65 -12.46
C GLY A 70 1.80 3.57 -12.66
N ILE A 71 2.12 2.34 -12.24
CA ILE A 71 1.31 1.15 -12.47
C ILE A 71 0.06 1.19 -11.60
N GLU A 72 0.19 1.52 -10.31
CA GLU A 72 -0.95 1.57 -9.40
C GLU A 72 -2.01 2.59 -9.88
N ARG A 73 -1.57 3.77 -10.35
CA ARG A 73 -2.49 4.78 -10.92
C ARG A 73 -3.14 4.30 -12.20
N TRP A 74 -2.42 3.58 -13.05
CA TRP A 74 -2.99 3.05 -14.28
C TRP A 74 -4.02 1.96 -14.00
N VAL A 75 -3.68 0.97 -13.16
CA VAL A 75 -4.61 -0.10 -12.72
C VAL A 75 -5.84 0.50 -12.06
N SER A 76 -5.66 1.45 -11.15
CA SER A 76 -6.76 2.12 -10.47
C SER A 76 -7.69 2.86 -11.45
N ARG A 77 -7.13 3.52 -12.46
CA ARG A 77 -7.95 4.18 -13.52
C ARG A 77 -8.72 3.17 -14.36
N VAL A 78 -8.10 2.06 -14.73
CA VAL A 78 -8.76 0.99 -15.49
C VAL A 78 -9.88 0.38 -14.67
N LEU A 79 -9.62 0.03 -13.40
CA LEU A 79 -10.64 -0.49 -12.49
C LEU A 79 -11.79 0.48 -12.29
N LEU A 80 -11.51 1.78 -12.13
CA LEU A 80 -12.53 2.82 -12.00
C LEU A 80 -13.37 2.93 -13.29
N ALA A 81 -12.74 2.86 -14.46
CA ALA A 81 -13.46 2.89 -15.74
C ALA A 81 -14.36 1.66 -15.91
N VAL A 82 -13.86 0.47 -15.59
CA VAL A 82 -14.64 -0.78 -15.61
C VAL A 82 -15.80 -0.71 -14.63
N LEU A 83 -15.58 -0.23 -13.41
CA LEU A 83 -16.63 -0.03 -12.41
C LEU A 83 -17.70 0.94 -12.92
N ALA A 84 -17.30 2.07 -13.51
CA ALA A 84 -18.23 3.06 -14.04
C ALA A 84 -19.10 2.46 -15.17
N ILE A 85 -18.50 1.67 -16.06
CA ILE A 85 -19.23 0.95 -17.12
C ILE A 85 -20.19 -0.07 -16.52
N ALA A 86 -19.76 -0.85 -15.53
CA ALA A 86 -20.59 -1.85 -14.87
C ALA A 86 -21.78 -1.22 -14.15
N VAL A 87 -21.55 -0.14 -13.39
CA VAL A 87 -22.62 0.63 -12.72
C VAL A 87 -23.62 1.17 -13.75
N LEU A 88 -23.13 1.71 -14.87
CA LEU A 88 -24.00 2.22 -15.93
C LEU A 88 -24.82 1.10 -16.59
N ALA A 89 -24.19 -0.04 -16.90
CA ALA A 89 -24.87 -1.20 -17.47
C ALA A 89 -25.92 -1.80 -16.53
N VAL A 90 -25.60 -1.97 -15.24
CA VAL A 90 -26.56 -2.45 -14.24
C VAL A 90 -27.69 -1.44 -14.05
N GLY A 91 -27.36 -0.15 -13.99
CA GLY A 91 -28.35 0.92 -13.87
C GLY A 91 -29.30 0.98 -15.06
N THR A 92 -28.84 0.75 -16.28
CA THR A 92 -29.71 0.75 -17.48
C THR A 92 -30.55 -0.52 -17.60
N LEU A 93 -29.97 -1.69 -17.28
CA LEU A 93 -30.68 -2.97 -17.37
C LEU A 93 -31.73 -3.15 -16.28
N PHE A 94 -31.40 -2.80 -15.03
CA PHE A 94 -32.22 -3.10 -13.86
C PHE A 94 -32.86 -1.85 -13.23
N GLY A 95 -32.42 -0.65 -13.59
CA GLY A 95 -32.93 0.61 -13.03
C GLY A 95 -34.44 0.79 -13.16
N PRO A 96 -35.08 0.49 -14.32
CA PRO A 96 -36.53 0.62 -14.44
C PRO A 96 -37.31 -0.30 -13.51
N GLU A 97 -36.84 -1.53 -13.29
CA GLU A 97 -37.49 -2.49 -12.39
C GLU A 97 -37.35 -2.07 -10.93
N TRP A 98 -36.15 -1.63 -10.54
CA TRP A 98 -35.88 -1.10 -9.20
C TRP A 98 -36.68 0.17 -8.92
N GLY A 99 -36.75 1.08 -9.90
CA GLY A 99 -37.55 2.30 -9.81
C GLY A 99 -39.02 1.98 -9.56
N ARG A 100 -39.61 1.07 -10.33
CA ARG A 100 -41.00 0.63 -10.13
C ARG A 100 -41.22 -0.03 -8.77
N ALA A 101 -40.30 -0.85 -8.29
CA ALA A 101 -40.39 -1.47 -6.98
C ALA A 101 -40.36 -0.42 -5.84
N ILE A 102 -39.52 0.61 -5.96
CA ILE A 102 -39.45 1.72 -5.02
C ILE A 102 -40.72 2.57 -5.08
N GLU A 103 -41.23 2.87 -6.27
CA GLU A 103 -42.49 3.60 -6.45
C GLU A 103 -43.67 2.86 -5.83
N GLN A 104 -43.73 1.53 -5.99
CA GLN A 104 -44.78 0.71 -5.38
C GLN A 104 -44.68 0.66 -3.86
N ALA A 105 -43.47 0.64 -3.30
CA ALA A 105 -43.27 0.53 -1.85
C ALA A 105 -43.38 1.88 -1.11
N ALA A 106 -42.93 2.98 -1.72
CA ALA A 106 -42.74 4.26 -1.04
C ALA A 106 -43.40 5.46 -1.76
N GLY A 107 -44.03 5.23 -2.92
CA GLY A 107 -44.66 6.27 -3.73
C GLY A 107 -43.68 7.03 -4.64
N THR A 108 -44.23 7.73 -5.63
CA THR A 108 -43.47 8.47 -6.66
C THR A 108 -42.63 9.61 -6.08
N ALA A 109 -43.04 10.21 -4.97
CA ALA A 109 -42.28 11.26 -4.28
C ALA A 109 -40.94 10.74 -3.73
N ALA A 110 -40.86 9.46 -3.33
CA ALA A 110 -39.64 8.88 -2.78
C ALA A 110 -38.51 8.82 -3.80
N VAL A 111 -38.83 8.50 -5.07
CA VAL A 111 -37.85 8.50 -6.18
C VAL A 111 -37.27 9.90 -6.41
N GLY A 112 -38.12 10.94 -6.35
CA GLY A 112 -37.68 12.33 -6.45
C GLY A 112 -36.70 12.73 -5.34
N TRP A 113 -37.00 12.35 -4.09
CA TRP A 113 -36.12 12.62 -2.95
C TRP A 113 -34.80 11.83 -3.00
N MET A 114 -34.83 10.59 -3.50
CA MET A 114 -33.60 9.82 -3.72
C MET A 114 -32.70 10.51 -4.76
N MET A 115 -33.25 10.97 -5.88
CA MET A 115 -32.48 11.69 -6.90
C MET A 115 -31.92 13.01 -6.37
N ALA A 116 -32.71 13.76 -5.59
CA ALA A 116 -32.23 14.97 -4.92
C ALA A 116 -31.08 14.68 -3.94
N GLY A 117 -31.17 13.58 -3.18
CA GLY A 117 -30.11 13.13 -2.28
C GLY A 117 -28.82 12.77 -3.03
N VAL A 118 -28.94 11.96 -4.09
CA VAL A 118 -27.80 11.58 -4.96
C VAL A 118 -27.16 12.83 -5.58
N GLY A 119 -27.98 13.77 -6.06
CA GLY A 119 -27.50 15.04 -6.60
C GLY A 119 -26.73 15.87 -5.57
N CYS A 120 -27.26 15.98 -4.35
CA CYS A 120 -26.62 16.74 -3.27
C CYS A 120 -25.27 16.14 -2.87
N VAL A 121 -25.20 14.82 -2.70
CA VAL A 121 -23.95 14.10 -2.41
C VAL A 121 -22.93 14.30 -3.53
N SER A 122 -23.37 14.15 -4.78
CA SER A 122 -22.51 14.31 -5.96
C SER A 122 -21.92 15.72 -6.05
N LEU A 123 -22.75 16.75 -5.85
CA LEU A 123 -22.31 18.14 -5.86
C LEU A 123 -21.36 18.46 -4.71
N SER A 124 -21.63 17.95 -3.50
CA SER A 124 -20.74 18.11 -2.35
C SER A 124 -19.35 17.49 -2.61
N TRP A 125 -19.34 16.31 -3.25
CA TRP A 125 -18.11 15.61 -3.61
C TRP A 125 -17.30 16.37 -4.68
N ILE A 126 -17.97 16.87 -5.73
CA ILE A 126 -17.36 17.70 -6.77
C ILE A 126 -16.78 18.99 -6.18
N ALA A 127 -17.53 19.69 -5.34
CA ALA A 127 -17.05 20.89 -4.66
C ALA A 127 -15.82 20.60 -3.77
N GLY A 128 -15.80 19.46 -3.08
CA GLY A 128 -14.65 19.00 -2.32
C GLY A 128 -13.42 18.69 -3.18
N TYR A 129 -13.62 18.06 -4.34
CA TYR A 129 -12.56 17.80 -5.32
C TYR A 129 -11.93 19.09 -5.84
N TRP A 130 -12.73 20.09 -6.18
CA TRP A 130 -12.26 21.36 -6.71
C TRP A 130 -11.45 22.15 -5.68
N ARG A 131 -11.90 22.17 -4.42
CA ARG A 131 -11.14 22.80 -3.32
C ARG A 131 -9.77 22.16 -3.09
N ARG A 132 -9.66 20.84 -3.22
CA ARG A 132 -8.38 20.11 -3.05
C ARG A 132 -7.41 20.36 -4.21
N LYS A 133 -7.92 20.64 -5.41
CA LYS A 133 -7.09 20.94 -6.60
C LYS A 133 -6.50 22.35 -6.58
N GLN A 134 -7.12 23.29 -5.85
CA GLN A 134 -6.67 24.68 -5.73
C GLN A 134 -5.65 24.91 -4.60
N ARG A 135 -5.48 23.94 -3.69
CA ARG A 135 -4.43 23.94 -2.67
C ARG A 135 -3.20 23.20 -3.18
#